data_AF-A0A4U0H846-F1
#
_entry.id   AF-A0A4U0H846-F1
#
_cell.length_a   1.000
_cell.length_b   1.000
_cell.length_c   1.000
_cell.angle_alpha   90.00
_cell.angle_beta   90.00
_cell.angle_gamma   90.00
#
_symmetry.space_group_name_H-M   'P 1'
#
loop_
_entity.id
_entity.type
_entity.pdbx_description
1 polymer ?
#
loop_
_entity_poly.entity_id
_entity_poly.type
_entity_poly.pdbx_seq_one_letter_code
_entity_poly.pdbx_strand_id
1 'polypeptide(L)'
;MKIHVKLILAICSLFLVANQSLAQTSKYKCMIQMVGYQGEKAYVIISLINPKGEYEKTLSVLGPDKQWFNTLKEWYKFQTKTKEKISAVTGASVGGGDRAVRTIEIDNAKLNKGYKLRFESAVEEKKYHVKDVELAVTPQGLIERAEGTGYIRFVKLSKVQ
;
A
#
# COMPACT_ATOMS: atom_id res chain seq x y z
N MET A 1 -49.39 31.87 28.94
CA MET A 1 -47.99 31.61 28.53
C MET A 1 -47.51 30.22 28.97
N LYS A 2 -47.92 29.10 28.34
CA LYS A 2 -47.35 27.77 28.67
C LYS A 2 -47.22 26.79 27.49
N ILE A 3 -47.56 27.20 26.26
CA ILE A 3 -47.70 26.25 25.12
C ILE A 3 -46.59 26.42 24.06
N HIS A 4 -45.78 27.47 24.10
CA HIS A 4 -44.80 27.74 23.02
C HIS A 4 -43.36 27.27 23.28
N VAL A 5 -43.05 26.70 24.45
CA VAL A 5 -41.67 26.25 24.77
C VAL A 5 -41.43 24.79 24.35
N LYS A 6 -42.48 23.96 24.27
CA LYS A 6 -42.32 22.54 23.89
C LYS A 6 -42.09 22.32 22.39
N LEU A 7 -42.39 23.30 21.55
CA LEU A 7 -42.25 23.16 20.09
C LEU A 7 -40.84 23.47 19.59
N ILE A 8 -40.02 24.19 20.37
CA ILE A 8 -38.66 24.56 19.99
C ILE A 8 -37.66 23.43 20.29
N LEU A 9 -37.94 22.58 21.28
CA LEU A 9 -37.08 21.45 21.65
C LEU A 9 -37.21 20.23 20.72
N ALA A 10 -38.25 20.19 19.87
CA ALA A 10 -38.52 19.06 18.97
C ALA A 10 -37.87 19.20 17.58
N ILE A 11 -37.30 20.38 17.24
CA ILE A 11 -36.76 20.67 15.90
C ILE A 11 -35.23 20.51 15.84
N CYS A 12 -34.53 20.42 16.98
CA CYS A 12 -33.07 20.24 17.01
C CYS A 12 -32.59 18.78 16.86
N SER A 13 -33.49 17.79 16.81
CA SER A 13 -33.12 16.36 16.82
C SER A 13 -32.96 15.70 15.44
N LEU A 14 -33.03 16.45 14.33
CA LEU A 14 -33.17 15.86 13.00
C LEU A 14 -32.09 16.21 11.97
N PHE A 15 -30.81 16.31 12.34
CA PHE A 15 -29.72 16.41 11.36
C PHE A 15 -28.41 15.70 11.78
N LEU A 16 -28.51 14.53 12.41
CA LEU A 16 -27.39 13.57 12.41
C LEU A 16 -27.49 12.70 11.15
N VAL A 17 -27.28 13.33 9.98
CA VAL A 17 -26.96 12.55 8.78
C VAL A 17 -25.53 12.06 8.97
N ALA A 18 -25.39 10.89 9.59
CA ALA A 18 -24.13 10.18 9.60
C ALA A 18 -23.73 9.98 8.14
N ASN A 19 -22.71 10.71 7.69
CA ASN A 19 -22.02 10.42 6.44
C ASN A 19 -21.36 9.06 6.61
N GLN A 20 -22.13 7.99 6.42
CA GLN A 20 -21.59 6.68 6.12
C GLN A 20 -21.06 6.77 4.69
N SER A 21 -19.89 7.37 4.54
CA SER A 21 -19.02 7.10 3.41
C SER A 21 -18.82 5.59 3.42
N LEU A 22 -19.60 4.87 2.60
CA LEU A 22 -19.31 3.48 2.28
C LEU A 22 -17.82 3.46 1.90
N ALA A 23 -17.01 2.72 2.65
CA ALA A 23 -15.58 2.64 2.43
C ALA A 23 -15.34 1.99 1.06
N GLN A 24 -15.36 2.81 0.01
CA GLN A 24 -15.18 2.36 -1.35
C GLN A 24 -13.71 2.06 -1.55
N THR A 25 -13.41 0.80 -1.85
CA THR A 25 -12.06 0.35 -2.11
C THR A 25 -11.92 0.05 -3.59
N SER A 26 -10.90 0.61 -4.23
CA SER A 26 -10.55 0.31 -5.61
C SER A 26 -9.45 -0.77 -5.65
N LYS A 27 -9.61 -1.73 -6.55
CA LYS A 27 -8.61 -2.77 -6.80
C LYS A 27 -7.70 -2.38 -7.95
N TYR A 28 -6.41 -2.66 -7.82
CA TYR A 28 -5.41 -2.38 -8.83
C TYR A 28 -4.56 -3.61 -9.09
N LYS A 29 -4.37 -3.96 -10.37
CA LYS A 29 -3.30 -4.89 -10.78
C LYS A 29 -1.99 -4.11 -10.79
N CYS A 30 -1.09 -4.48 -9.89
CA CYS A 30 0.26 -3.95 -9.76
C CYS A 30 1.23 -4.90 -10.46
N MET A 31 1.76 -4.49 -11.61
CA MET A 31 2.84 -5.17 -12.30
C MET A 31 4.18 -4.62 -11.81
N ILE A 32 5.08 -5.53 -11.43
CA ILE A 32 6.45 -5.21 -11.04
C ILE A 32 7.38 -5.92 -12.03
N GLN A 33 8.21 -5.16 -12.72
CA GLN A 33 9.27 -5.69 -13.59
C GLN A 33 10.61 -5.56 -12.87
N MET A 34 11.34 -6.67 -12.72
CA MET A 34 12.65 -6.66 -12.07
C MET A 34 13.76 -6.29 -13.05
N VAL A 35 14.84 -5.69 -12.52
CA VAL A 35 16.14 -5.57 -13.20
C VAL A 35 16.69 -6.99 -13.44
N GLY A 36 17.32 -7.21 -14.59
CA GLY A 36 18.01 -8.46 -14.89
C GLY A 36 19.27 -8.59 -14.05
N TYR A 37 19.34 -9.62 -13.21
CA TYR A 37 20.52 -9.96 -12.44
C TYR A 37 20.55 -11.47 -12.16
N GLN A 38 21.71 -11.99 -11.76
CA GLN A 38 21.89 -13.39 -11.38
C GLN A 38 21.91 -13.56 -9.85
N GLY A 39 21.46 -14.73 -9.39
CA GLY A 39 21.42 -15.14 -7.99
C GLY A 39 20.01 -15.25 -7.42
N GLU A 40 19.91 -15.16 -6.10
CA GLU A 40 18.66 -15.37 -5.36
C GLU A 40 17.55 -14.37 -5.73
N LYS A 41 16.31 -14.82 -5.54
CA LYS A 41 15.12 -14.03 -5.83
C LYS A 41 14.98 -12.87 -4.84
N ALA A 42 14.57 -11.71 -5.35
CA ALA A 42 14.29 -10.56 -4.51
C ALA A 42 13.00 -10.75 -3.73
N TYR A 43 13.04 -10.26 -2.50
CA TYR A 43 11.88 -9.91 -1.71
C TYR A 43 11.42 -8.52 -2.12
N VAL A 44 10.11 -8.34 -2.29
CA VAL A 44 9.50 -7.04 -2.59
C VAL A 44 8.32 -6.80 -1.66
N ILE A 45 8.27 -5.64 -1.03
CA ILE A 45 7.14 -5.22 -0.18
C ILE A 45 6.44 -4.06 -0.84
N ILE A 46 5.10 -4.09 -0.84
CA ILE A 46 4.25 -2.96 -1.22
C ILE A 46 3.59 -2.44 0.05
N SER A 47 3.91 -1.20 0.44
CA SER A 47 3.33 -0.56 1.62
C SER A 47 2.57 0.70 1.26
N LEU A 48 1.49 0.96 2.00
CA LEU A 48 0.83 2.25 2.04
C LEU A 48 1.54 3.14 3.07
N ILE A 49 2.01 4.31 2.62
CA ILE A 49 2.68 5.32 3.44
C ILE A 49 1.74 6.51 3.60
N ASN A 50 1.56 6.96 4.84
CA ASN A 50 0.71 8.09 5.16
C ASN A 50 1.39 9.44 4.78
N PRO A 51 0.66 10.57 4.82
CA PRO A 51 1.22 11.88 4.45
C PRO A 51 2.35 12.37 5.36
N LYS A 52 2.51 11.78 6.55
CA LYS A 52 3.61 12.04 7.47
C LYS A 52 4.86 11.22 7.15
N GLY A 53 4.80 10.34 6.15
CA GLY A 53 5.91 9.47 5.75
C GLY A 53 6.00 8.17 6.54
N GLU A 54 5.00 7.87 7.37
CA GLU A 54 4.95 6.68 8.23
C GLU A 54 4.23 5.52 7.52
N TYR A 55 4.63 4.30 7.85
CA TYR A 55 3.94 3.10 7.39
C TYR A 55 2.53 3.02 7.97
N GLU A 56 1.54 2.83 7.10
CA GLU A 56 0.15 2.62 7.51
C GLU A 56 -0.29 1.16 7.35
N LYS A 57 0.07 0.51 6.24
CA LYS A 57 -0.39 -0.86 5.94
C LYS A 57 0.53 -1.59 4.99
N THR A 58 0.73 -2.90 5.20
CA THR A 58 1.32 -3.80 4.21
C THR A 58 0.25 -4.26 3.21
N LEU A 59 0.44 -3.93 1.92
CA LEU A 59 -0.50 -4.28 0.85
C LEU A 59 -0.14 -5.58 0.13
N SER A 60 1.15 -5.89 0.01
CA SER A 60 1.62 -7.17 -0.53
C SER A 60 3.05 -7.46 -0.11
N VAL A 61 3.35 -8.76 0.01
CA VAL A 61 4.68 -9.30 0.29
C VAL A 61 5.01 -10.32 -0.80
N LEU A 62 6.08 -10.09 -1.54
CA LEU A 62 6.65 -11.06 -2.47
C LEU A 62 7.91 -11.61 -1.82
N GLY A 63 7.85 -12.86 -1.38
CA GLY A 63 8.84 -13.47 -0.50
C GLY A 63 8.14 -14.17 0.67
N PRO A 64 8.01 -15.51 0.64
CA PRO A 64 7.23 -16.23 1.64
C PRO A 64 8.00 -16.55 2.93
N ASP A 65 9.32 -16.57 2.86
CA ASP A 65 10.14 -17.06 3.96
C ASP A 65 10.46 -15.94 4.96
N LYS A 66 9.98 -16.15 6.19
CA LYS A 66 10.06 -15.18 7.28
C LYS A 66 11.49 -14.95 7.75
N GLN A 67 12.39 -15.90 7.54
CA GLN A 67 13.79 -15.77 7.99
C GLN A 67 14.48 -14.59 7.30
N TRP A 68 14.03 -14.24 6.08
CA TRP A 68 14.61 -13.18 5.26
C TRP A 68 13.88 -11.83 5.40
N PHE A 69 12.83 -11.74 6.21
CA PHE A 69 12.10 -10.47 6.38
C PHE A 69 12.96 -9.38 7.01
N ASN A 70 13.91 -9.76 7.86
CA ASN A 70 14.87 -8.85 8.48
C ASN A 70 15.79 -8.12 7.48
N THR A 71 15.89 -8.60 6.24
CA THR A 71 16.64 -7.91 5.16
C THR A 71 15.96 -6.60 4.75
N LEU A 72 14.64 -6.52 4.86
CA LEU A 72 13.81 -5.36 4.59
C LEU A 72 13.64 -4.52 5.87
N LYS A 73 14.73 -3.90 6.33
CA LYS A 73 14.88 -3.39 7.71
C LYS A 73 13.76 -2.43 8.16
N GLU A 74 13.37 -1.45 7.33
CA GLU A 74 12.37 -0.45 7.72
C GLU A 74 10.96 -1.06 7.78
N TRP A 75 10.56 -1.80 6.75
CA TRP A 75 9.30 -2.54 6.79
C TRP A 75 9.27 -3.57 7.92
N TYR A 76 10.36 -4.30 8.17
CA TYR A 76 10.40 -5.32 9.22
C TYR A 76 10.25 -4.73 10.62
N LYS A 77 10.80 -3.53 10.85
CA LYS A 77 10.57 -2.76 12.08
C LYS A 77 9.09 -2.43 12.25
N PHE A 78 8.44 -1.97 11.18
CA PHE A 78 6.98 -1.73 11.18
C PHE A 78 6.21 -3.02 11.47
N GLN A 79 6.47 -4.08 10.70
CA GLN A 79 5.79 -5.38 10.79
C GLN A 79 5.94 -6.03 12.17
N THR A 80 7.12 -5.94 12.78
CA THR A 80 7.36 -6.47 14.13
C THR A 80 6.59 -5.69 15.19
N LYS A 81 6.45 -4.37 15.02
CA LYS A 81 5.70 -3.51 15.93
C LYS A 81 4.18 -3.72 15.80
N THR A 82 3.66 -3.81 14.59
CA THR A 82 2.22 -3.89 14.32
C THR A 82 1.68 -5.32 14.34
N LYS A 83 2.52 -6.31 14.04
CA LYS A 83 2.17 -7.73 13.93
C LYS A 83 1.00 -7.98 12.96
N GLU A 84 0.99 -7.26 11.83
CA GLU A 84 -0.07 -7.42 10.83
C GLU A 84 -0.14 -8.87 10.32
N LYS A 85 -1.36 -9.37 10.11
CA LYS A 85 -1.58 -10.67 9.48
C LYS A 85 -1.34 -10.54 7.98
N ILE A 86 -0.14 -10.88 7.53
CA ILE A 86 0.28 -10.73 6.13
C ILE A 86 0.10 -11.99 5.27
N SER A 87 -0.29 -13.13 5.85
CA SER A 87 -0.37 -14.42 5.12
C SER A 87 -1.27 -14.36 3.87
N ALA A 88 -2.34 -13.57 3.89
CA ALA A 88 -3.25 -13.41 2.75
C ALA A 88 -2.68 -12.54 1.62
N VAL A 89 -1.63 -11.76 1.90
CA VAL A 89 -1.00 -10.84 0.93
C VAL A 89 0.43 -11.24 0.58
N THR A 90 0.90 -12.37 1.12
CA THR A 90 2.21 -12.96 0.85
C THR A 90 2.16 -13.94 -0.33
N GLY A 91 3.15 -13.86 -1.22
CA GLY A 91 3.36 -14.83 -2.28
C GLY A 91 4.84 -15.02 -2.60
N ALA A 92 5.14 -15.67 -3.72
CA ALA A 92 6.52 -15.96 -4.13
C ALA A 92 7.39 -14.70 -4.31
N SER A 93 8.68 -14.83 -3.97
CA SER A 93 9.75 -13.89 -4.33
C SER A 93 9.97 -13.85 -5.84
N VAL A 94 10.67 -12.84 -6.35
CA VAL A 94 10.77 -12.53 -7.78
C VAL A 94 12.21 -12.62 -8.26
N GLY A 95 12.46 -13.40 -9.32
CA GLY A 95 13.80 -13.52 -9.91
C GLY A 95 14.26 -12.24 -10.62
N GLY A 96 15.57 -12.13 -10.83
CA GLY A 96 16.14 -11.07 -11.67
C GLY A 96 15.62 -11.16 -13.10
N GLY A 97 15.10 -10.06 -13.63
CA GLY A 97 14.49 -10.00 -14.97
C GLY A 97 13.05 -10.52 -15.04
N ASP A 98 12.57 -11.22 -14.02
CA ASP A 98 11.20 -11.72 -13.97
C ASP A 98 10.19 -10.59 -13.75
N ARG A 99 8.93 -10.94 -14.00
CA ARG A 99 7.78 -10.08 -13.75
C ARG A 99 6.86 -10.71 -12.71
N ALA A 100 6.39 -9.89 -11.78
CA ALA A 100 5.35 -10.27 -10.83
C ALA A 100 4.10 -9.40 -11.00
N VAL A 101 2.93 -9.97 -10.71
CA VAL A 101 1.65 -9.23 -10.70
C VAL A 101 0.93 -9.51 -9.39
N ARG A 102 0.49 -8.45 -8.71
CA ARG A 102 -0.32 -8.54 -7.48
C ARG A 102 -1.54 -7.65 -7.60
N THR A 103 -2.68 -8.12 -7.08
CA THR A 103 -3.83 -7.24 -6.88
C THR A 103 -3.67 -6.58 -5.53
N ILE A 104 -3.64 -5.26 -5.50
CA ILE A 104 -3.66 -4.47 -4.27
C ILE A 104 -4.97 -3.69 -4.19
N GLU A 105 -5.37 -3.41 -2.96
CA GLU A 105 -6.61 -2.70 -2.65
C GLU A 105 -6.28 -1.38 -1.98
N ILE A 106 -6.84 -0.29 -2.51
CA ILE A 106 -6.62 1.07 -2.01
C ILE A 106 -7.99 1.67 -1.68
N ASP A 107 -8.14 2.11 -0.44
CA ASP A 107 -9.32 2.87 -0.01
C ASP A 107 -9.36 4.21 -0.74
N ASN A 108 -10.48 4.50 -1.40
CA ASN A 108 -10.67 5.72 -2.17
C ASN A 108 -10.53 6.98 -1.30
N ALA A 109 -10.76 6.88 0.02
CA ALA A 109 -10.54 7.98 0.96
C ALA A 109 -9.07 8.43 1.04
N LYS A 110 -8.11 7.59 0.57
CA LYS A 110 -6.68 7.89 0.56
C LYS A 110 -6.23 8.61 -0.71
N LEU A 111 -7.05 8.62 -1.75
CA LEU A 111 -6.75 9.28 -3.03
C LEU A 111 -6.63 10.80 -2.85
N ASN A 112 -5.59 11.39 -3.44
CA ASN A 112 -5.31 12.84 -3.38
C ASN A 112 -5.16 13.39 -1.95
N LYS A 113 -4.80 12.54 -0.97
CA LYS A 113 -4.57 12.95 0.43
C LYS A 113 -3.10 13.00 0.83
N GLY A 114 -2.17 12.91 -0.12
CA GLY A 114 -0.72 12.88 0.15
C GLY A 114 -0.16 11.52 0.53
N TYR A 115 -0.97 10.46 0.43
CA TYR A 115 -0.53 9.08 0.61
C TYR A 115 0.38 8.64 -0.53
N LYS A 116 1.22 7.64 -0.24
CA LYS A 116 2.12 7.06 -1.23
C LYS A 116 2.07 5.54 -1.19
N LEU A 117 2.29 4.91 -2.34
CA LEU A 117 2.73 3.52 -2.38
C LEU A 117 4.26 3.51 -2.36
N ARG A 118 4.84 2.72 -1.46
CA ARG A 118 6.29 2.49 -1.42
C ARG A 118 6.57 1.03 -1.71
N PHE A 119 7.52 0.82 -2.60
CA PHE A 119 8.07 -0.48 -2.93
C PHE A 119 9.46 -0.57 -2.36
N GLU A 120 9.65 -1.58 -1.51
CA GLU A 120 10.93 -1.95 -0.94
C GLU A 120 11.42 -3.21 -1.62
N SER A 121 12.72 -3.31 -1.85
CA SER A 121 13.31 -4.53 -2.40
C SER A 121 14.61 -4.91 -1.69
N ALA A 122 14.83 -6.22 -1.55
CA ALA A 122 16.07 -6.78 -1.05
C ALA A 122 16.30 -8.14 -1.71
N VAL A 123 17.55 -8.45 -2.04
CA VAL A 123 17.97 -9.81 -2.34
C VAL A 123 18.75 -10.30 -1.12
N GLU A 124 18.62 -11.58 -0.79
CA GLU A 124 19.30 -12.22 0.35
C GLU A 124 20.80 -11.88 0.33
N GLU A 125 21.32 -11.41 1.48
CA GLU A 125 22.71 -10.98 1.66
C GLU A 125 23.19 -9.86 0.71
N LYS A 126 22.29 -9.16 0.02
CA LYS A 126 22.62 -8.01 -0.85
C LYS A 126 22.02 -6.69 -0.34
N LYS A 127 22.17 -5.63 -1.14
CA LYS A 127 21.77 -4.26 -0.79
C LYS A 127 20.25 -4.16 -0.66
N TYR A 128 19.79 -3.60 0.46
CA TYR A 128 18.38 -3.27 0.66
C TYR A 128 18.06 -1.88 0.10
N HIS A 129 16.94 -1.77 -0.64
CA HIS A 129 16.42 -0.54 -1.22
C HIS A 129 15.08 -0.17 -0.59
N VAL A 130 15.11 0.76 0.38
CA VAL A 130 13.91 1.23 1.12
C VAL A 130 12.89 1.93 0.21
N LYS A 131 13.36 2.71 -0.76
CA LYS A 131 12.51 3.45 -1.70
C LYS A 131 12.90 3.06 -3.10
N ASP A 132 12.78 1.78 -3.42
CA ASP A 132 13.08 1.30 -4.76
C ASP A 132 12.15 2.01 -5.76
N VAL A 133 10.84 2.00 -5.48
CA VAL A 133 9.83 2.82 -6.17
C VAL A 133 8.95 3.54 -5.15
N GLU A 134 8.56 4.78 -5.42
CA GLU A 134 7.57 5.52 -4.64
C GLU A 134 6.58 6.24 -5.58
N LEU A 135 5.28 6.06 -5.34
CA LEU A 135 4.19 6.55 -6.19
C LEU A 135 3.20 7.34 -5.36
N ALA A 136 2.72 8.48 -5.87
CA ALA A 136 1.64 9.22 -5.22
C ALA A 136 0.30 8.49 -5.41
N VAL A 137 -0.48 8.34 -4.33
CA VAL A 137 -1.83 7.75 -4.37
C VAL A 137 -2.80 8.81 -4.91
N THR A 138 -2.71 9.04 -6.21
CA THR A 138 -3.52 9.98 -7.00
C THR A 138 -3.92 9.28 -8.31
N PRO A 139 -5.00 9.69 -8.99
CA PRO A 139 -5.38 9.09 -10.26
C PRO A 139 -4.25 9.06 -11.29
N GLN A 140 -3.48 10.15 -11.40
CA GLN A 140 -2.35 10.29 -12.31
C GLN A 140 -1.16 9.41 -11.86
N GLY A 141 -0.73 9.53 -10.61
CA GLY A 141 0.39 8.74 -10.09
C GLY A 141 0.14 7.22 -10.11
N LEU A 142 -1.12 6.78 -10.06
CA LEU A 142 -1.48 5.36 -10.13
C LEU A 142 -1.62 4.83 -11.56
N ILE A 143 -1.55 5.66 -12.61
CA ILE A 143 -1.52 5.18 -14.01
C ILE A 143 -0.15 5.37 -14.67
N GLU A 144 0.72 6.17 -14.04
CA GLU A 144 2.09 6.37 -14.48
C GLU A 144 2.93 5.10 -14.34
N ARG A 145 3.89 4.95 -15.27
CA ARG A 145 4.96 3.98 -15.13
C ARG A 145 6.03 4.61 -14.24
N ALA A 146 6.31 3.97 -13.12
CA ALA A 146 7.31 4.44 -12.17
C ALA A 146 8.58 3.61 -12.29
N GLU A 147 9.69 4.26 -12.62
CA GLU A 147 10.99 3.61 -12.68
C GLU A 147 11.52 3.38 -11.26
N GLY A 148 12.18 2.23 -11.07
CA GLY A 148 12.84 1.89 -9.82
C GLY A 148 14.29 2.34 -9.78
N THR A 149 14.86 2.26 -8.59
CA THR A 149 16.23 2.71 -8.28
C THR A 149 17.12 1.58 -7.75
N GLY A 150 16.56 0.38 -7.58
CA GLY A 150 17.21 -0.82 -7.06
C GLY A 150 16.95 -2.05 -7.93
N TYR A 151 16.40 -3.10 -7.32
CA TYR A 151 16.11 -4.35 -8.02
C TYR A 151 14.86 -4.29 -8.88
N ILE A 152 13.97 -3.33 -8.63
CA ILE A 152 12.81 -3.08 -9.47
C ILE A 152 13.24 -2.19 -10.64
N ARG A 153 12.95 -2.63 -11.87
CA ARG A 153 13.15 -1.80 -13.06
C ARG A 153 12.03 -0.77 -13.15
N PHE A 154 10.79 -1.23 -13.11
CA PHE A 154 9.64 -0.34 -13.06
C PHE A 154 8.40 -1.02 -12.47
N VAL A 155 7.45 -0.20 -12.04
CA VAL A 155 6.10 -0.60 -11.64
C VAL A 155 5.08 0.06 -12.56
N LYS A 156 4.00 -0.67 -12.86
CA LYS A 156 2.82 -0.13 -13.52
C LYS A 156 1.57 -0.66 -12.83
N LEU A 157 0.64 0.25 -12.53
CA LEU A 157 -0.67 -0.14 -12.00
C LEU A 157 -1.76 0.06 -13.06
N SER A 158 -2.77 -0.79 -13.00
CA SER A 158 -4.02 -0.58 -13.73
C SER A 158 -5.19 -0.90 -12.82
N LYS A 159 -6.23 -0.05 -12.87
CA LYS A 159 -7.46 -0.28 -12.12
C LYS A 159 -8.14 -1.54 -12.66
N VAL A 160 -8.59 -2.41 -11.76
CA VAL A 160 -9.42 -3.56 -12.11
C VAL A 160 -10.84 -3.06 -12.30
N GLN A 161 -11.47 -3.44 -13.41
CA GLN A 161 -12.87 -3.14 -13.71
C GLN A 161 -13.81 -3.85 -12.75
#